data_AF-A0A550CEN7-F1
#
_entry.id   AF-A0A550CEN7-F1
#
_cell.length_a   1.000
_cell.length_b   1.000
_cell.length_c   1.000
_cell.angle_alpha   90.00
_cell.angle_beta   90.00
_cell.angle_gamma   90.00
#
_symmetry.space_group_name_H-M   'P 1'
#
loop_
_entity.id
_entity.type
_entity.pdbx_description
1 polymer ?
#
loop_
_entity_poly.entity_id
_entity_poly.type
_entity_poly.pdbx_seq_one_letter_code
_entity_poly.pdbx_strand_id
1 'polypeptide(L)'
;MLDVHLRAYEAHVLHRDITEITAMTRRRPDGKALGVLIDWDIACFVDALDFSELTTPQQRIGTGSFMAIDLQQSAANGKISARDHRYFHDLESLFWLLVWAVLHFDLEMKRRRECLLQDWECEWQTAVLYKEGFLTNADAQNRIMNMALEPYDDLVERWIGPLADMFQAARLKSSVRVGKGPKVFNHEMYAKEVTFEKFMATIEVKPREWAPEKK
;
A
#
# COMPACT_ATOMS: atom_id res chain seq x y z
N MET A 1 -9.65 0.75 -8.50
CA MET A 1 -8.34 0.51 -7.87
C MET A 1 -8.24 -0.92 -7.33
N LEU A 2 -9.09 -1.35 -6.38
CA LEU A 2 -9.12 -2.74 -5.89
C LEU A 2 -9.22 -3.79 -7.02
N ASP A 3 -10.11 -3.57 -7.99
CA ASP A 3 -10.26 -4.50 -9.14
C ASP A 3 -9.00 -4.60 -10.01
N VAL A 4 -8.19 -3.53 -10.09
CA VAL A 4 -6.94 -3.53 -10.86
C VAL A 4 -5.87 -4.32 -10.11
N HIS A 5 -5.79 -4.15 -8.79
CA HIS A 5 -4.90 -4.92 -7.92
C HIS A 5 -5.21 -6.42 -7.90
N LEU A 6 -6.49 -6.81 -7.93
CA LEU A 6 -6.88 -8.21 -8.06
C LEU A 6 -6.35 -8.82 -9.36
N ARG A 7 -6.47 -8.10 -10.48
CA ARG A 7 -6.01 -8.63 -11.77
C ARG A 7 -4.50 -8.76 -11.84
N ALA A 8 -3.78 -7.79 -11.30
CA ALA A 8 -2.34 -7.86 -11.20
C ALA A 8 -1.92 -9.09 -10.38
N TYR A 9 -2.60 -9.33 -9.25
CA TYR A 9 -2.40 -10.53 -8.43
C TYR A 9 -2.67 -11.83 -9.18
N GLU A 10 -3.84 -11.95 -9.80
CA GLU A 10 -4.23 -13.14 -10.57
C GLU A 10 -3.29 -13.40 -11.78
N ALA A 11 -2.72 -12.34 -12.33
CA ALA A 11 -1.75 -12.40 -13.42
C ALA A 11 -0.29 -12.55 -12.95
N HIS A 12 -0.04 -12.65 -11.64
CA HIS A 12 1.30 -12.70 -11.05
C HIS A 12 2.19 -11.51 -11.48
N VAL A 13 1.63 -10.30 -11.40
CA VAL A 13 2.30 -9.03 -11.75
C VAL A 13 2.41 -8.12 -10.53
N LEU A 14 3.61 -7.59 -10.31
CA LEU A 14 3.86 -6.50 -9.35
C LEU A 14 3.86 -5.17 -10.09
N HIS A 15 3.15 -4.17 -9.55
CA HIS A 15 3.14 -2.80 -10.07
C HIS A 15 4.41 -2.03 -9.67
N ARG A 16 4.82 -2.13 -8.40
CA ARG A 16 6.06 -1.59 -7.83
C ARG A 16 6.18 -0.06 -7.70
N ASP A 17 5.26 0.72 -8.27
CA ASP A 17 5.20 2.18 -8.11
C ASP A 17 3.78 2.74 -7.99
N ILE A 18 3.09 2.30 -6.94
CA ILE A 18 1.78 2.87 -6.58
C ILE A 18 2.00 4.17 -5.83
N THR A 19 1.55 5.28 -6.42
CA THR A 19 1.67 6.63 -5.88
C THR A 19 0.41 7.44 -6.17
N GLU A 20 0.32 8.66 -5.62
CA GLU A 20 -0.77 9.59 -5.99
C GLU A 20 -0.78 9.98 -7.47
N ILE A 21 0.36 9.90 -8.17
CA ILE A 21 0.49 10.27 -9.57
C ILE A 21 0.02 9.13 -10.48
N THR A 22 0.33 7.88 -10.10
CA THR A 22 -0.02 6.69 -10.87
C THR A 22 -1.46 6.22 -10.62
N ALA A 23 -2.09 6.70 -9.55
CA ALA A 23 -3.49 6.44 -9.23
C ALA A 23 -4.44 7.50 -9.81
N MET A 24 -5.05 7.20 -10.95
CA MET A 24 -6.01 8.09 -11.62
C MET A 24 -7.47 7.71 -11.33
N THR A 25 -8.38 8.66 -11.56
CA THR A 25 -9.83 8.39 -11.59
C THR A 25 -10.43 8.82 -12.92
N ARG A 26 -11.34 8.01 -13.46
CA ARG A 26 -12.16 8.34 -14.62
C ARG A 26 -13.63 8.18 -14.27
N ARG A 27 -14.49 9.10 -14.70
CA ARG A 27 -15.95 8.92 -14.57
C ARG A 27 -16.45 7.93 -15.62
N ARG A 28 -17.27 6.98 -15.18
CA ARG A 28 -18.01 6.07 -16.06
C ARG A 28 -19.28 6.76 -16.59
N PRO A 29 -19.89 6.25 -17.67
CA PRO A 29 -21.16 6.75 -18.17
C PRO A 29 -22.29 6.73 -17.15
N ASP A 30 -22.24 5.82 -16.17
CA ASP A 30 -23.19 5.71 -15.05
C ASP A 30 -22.95 6.76 -13.93
N GLY A 31 -22.03 7.69 -14.13
CA GLY A 31 -21.67 8.73 -13.16
C GLY A 31 -20.71 8.28 -12.06
N LYS A 32 -20.39 6.98 -11.95
CA LYS A 32 -19.49 6.46 -10.91
C LYS A 32 -18.02 6.71 -11.24
N ALA A 33 -17.21 6.95 -10.22
CA ALA A 33 -15.76 7.03 -10.38
C ALA A 33 -15.15 5.62 -10.52
N LEU A 34 -14.26 5.45 -11.50
CA LEU A 34 -13.42 4.27 -11.70
C LEU A 34 -11.97 4.65 -11.43
N GLY A 35 -11.38 4.06 -10.39
CA GLY A 35 -9.95 4.18 -10.13
C GLY A 35 -9.14 3.31 -11.10
N VAL A 36 -8.14 3.89 -11.75
CA VAL A 36 -7.24 3.29 -12.75
C VAL A 36 -5.81 3.44 -12.24
N LEU A 37 -4.99 2.39 -12.33
CA LEU A 37 -3.54 2.48 -12.12
C LEU A 37 -2.86 2.56 -13.48
N ILE A 38 -2.03 3.60 -13.66
CA ILE A 38 -1.19 3.83 -14.83
C ILE A 38 0.28 3.58 -14.48
N ASP A 39 1.16 3.68 -15.47
CA ASP A 39 2.62 3.57 -15.28
C ASP A 39 3.09 2.17 -14.87
N TRP A 40 2.89 1.21 -15.77
CA TRP A 40 3.31 -0.18 -15.62
C TRP A 40 4.72 -0.43 -16.17
N ASP A 41 5.48 0.61 -16.53
CA ASP A 41 6.76 0.48 -17.24
C ASP A 41 7.85 -0.22 -16.41
N ILE A 42 7.67 -0.24 -15.09
CA ILE A 42 8.56 -0.91 -14.13
C ILE A 42 7.94 -2.16 -13.51
N ALA A 43 6.73 -2.52 -13.96
CA ALA A 43 6.04 -3.70 -13.48
C ALA A 43 6.83 -4.96 -13.86
N CYS A 44 6.66 -6.03 -13.09
CA CYS A 44 7.31 -7.28 -13.40
C CYS A 44 6.46 -8.48 -13.06
N PHE A 45 6.63 -9.54 -13.83
CA PHE A 45 6.11 -10.85 -13.49
C PHE A 45 6.88 -11.44 -12.30
N VAL A 46 6.16 -12.21 -11.50
CA VAL A 46 6.74 -13.03 -10.43
C VAL A 46 6.56 -14.51 -10.75
N ASP A 47 7.51 -15.31 -10.27
CA ASP A 47 7.40 -16.75 -10.34
C ASP A 47 6.36 -17.30 -9.33
N ALA A 48 6.17 -18.62 -9.32
CA ALA A 48 5.24 -19.29 -8.40
C ALA A 48 5.61 -19.16 -6.91
N LEU A 49 6.78 -18.59 -6.60
CA LEU A 49 7.25 -18.30 -5.24
C LEU A 49 7.18 -16.80 -4.92
N ASP A 50 6.47 -16.01 -5.74
CA ASP A 50 6.32 -14.55 -5.64
C ASP A 50 7.64 -13.77 -5.73
N PHE A 51 8.67 -14.32 -6.39
CA PHE A 51 9.92 -13.62 -6.64
C PHE A 51 9.94 -12.99 -8.03
N SER A 52 10.39 -11.73 -8.10
CA SER A 52 10.56 -11.02 -9.37
C SER A 52 11.55 -11.74 -10.29
N GLU A 53 11.17 -11.89 -11.57
CA GLU A 53 12.02 -12.46 -12.62
C GLU A 53 13.23 -11.56 -12.97
N LEU A 54 13.24 -10.30 -12.56
CA LEU A 54 14.29 -9.34 -12.88
C LEU A 54 15.51 -9.48 -11.95
N THR A 55 16.70 -9.61 -12.53
CA THR A 55 18.00 -9.63 -11.82
C THR A 55 18.71 -8.27 -11.80
N THR A 56 18.13 -7.23 -12.40
CA THR A 56 18.74 -5.90 -12.46
C THR A 56 18.62 -5.17 -11.12
N PRO A 57 19.68 -4.45 -10.66
CA PRO A 57 19.58 -3.57 -9.51
C PRO A 57 18.46 -2.55 -9.77
N GLN A 58 17.53 -2.45 -8.82
CA GLN A 58 16.48 -1.43 -8.88
C GLN A 58 17.14 -0.05 -8.91
N GLN A 59 16.90 0.72 -9.98
CA GLN A 59 16.80 2.17 -9.82
C GLN A 59 15.83 2.40 -8.64
N ARG A 60 16.19 3.29 -7.72
CA ARG A 60 15.34 3.64 -6.57
C ARG A 60 13.99 4.12 -7.11
N ILE A 61 13.00 3.25 -7.13
CA ILE A 61 11.69 3.53 -7.72
C ILE A 61 10.64 3.40 -6.62
N GLY A 62 9.80 4.42 -6.50
CA GLY A 62 8.83 4.62 -5.42
C GLY A 62 9.10 5.89 -4.62
N THR A 63 8.13 6.79 -4.55
CA THR A 63 8.14 7.93 -3.62
C THR A 63 8.07 7.40 -2.18
N GLY A 64 8.94 7.90 -1.29
CA GLY A 64 9.03 7.47 0.12
C GLY A 64 7.71 7.51 0.90
N SER A 65 6.72 8.26 0.43
CA SER A 65 5.40 8.29 1.04
C SER A 65 4.63 6.98 0.89
N PHE A 66 4.80 6.24 -0.22
CA PHE A 66 3.94 5.09 -0.55
C PHE A 66 4.65 3.75 -0.49
N MET A 67 5.98 3.71 -0.60
CA MET A 67 6.71 2.45 -0.52
C MET A 67 6.55 1.78 0.86
N ALA A 68 6.44 0.44 0.86
CA ALA A 68 6.32 -0.36 2.07
C ALA A 68 7.49 -0.14 3.04
N ILE A 69 7.23 -0.19 4.35
CA ILE A 69 8.22 0.12 5.40
C ILE A 69 9.47 -0.76 5.30
N ASP A 70 9.31 -2.06 5.05
CA ASP A 70 10.42 -3.02 5.00
C ASP A 70 11.27 -2.89 3.73
N LEU A 71 10.68 -2.49 2.59
CA LEU A 71 11.45 -2.06 1.42
C LEU A 71 12.27 -0.82 1.74
N GLN A 72 11.71 0.18 2.42
CA GLN A 72 12.44 1.39 2.78
C GLN A 72 13.60 1.12 3.74
N GLN A 73 13.37 0.30 4.77
CA GLN A 73 14.39 -0.14 5.71
C GLN A 73 15.47 -1.03 5.06
N SER A 74 15.19 -1.67 3.93
CA SER A 74 16.20 -2.40 3.16
C SER A 74 17.01 -1.47 2.25
N ALA A 75 16.34 -0.46 1.65
CA ALA A 75 16.97 0.59 0.83
C ALA A 75 18.02 1.37 1.63
N ALA A 76 17.62 1.72 2.86
CA ALA A 76 18.40 2.32 3.93
C ALA A 76 19.82 1.79 4.06
N ASN A 77 19.90 0.46 4.04
CA ASN A 77 21.03 -0.32 4.46
C ASN A 77 21.87 -0.74 3.25
N GLY A 78 21.54 -0.23 2.05
CA GLY A 78 22.20 -0.56 0.79
C GLY A 78 21.94 -2.00 0.31
N LYS A 79 20.87 -2.64 0.79
CA LYS A 79 20.60 -4.08 0.58
C LYS A 79 19.28 -4.33 -0.16
N ILE A 80 18.98 -3.56 -1.21
CA ILE A 80 17.84 -3.88 -2.08
C ILE A 80 18.30 -4.67 -3.29
N SER A 81 17.69 -5.83 -3.47
CA SER A 81 17.58 -6.56 -4.72
C SER A 81 16.16 -6.46 -5.25
N ALA A 82 15.97 -6.56 -6.57
CA ALA A 82 14.63 -6.58 -7.17
C ALA A 82 13.75 -7.74 -6.65
N ARG A 83 14.37 -8.79 -6.08
CA ARG A 83 13.70 -9.92 -5.45
C ARG A 83 13.08 -9.60 -4.09
N ASP A 84 13.41 -8.46 -3.52
CA ASP A 84 12.83 -8.05 -2.24
C ASP A 84 11.42 -7.48 -2.43
N HIS A 85 11.04 -7.00 -3.63
CA HIS A 85 9.66 -6.56 -3.89
C HIS A 85 8.75 -7.77 -4.15
N ARG A 86 7.61 -7.85 -3.44
CA ARG A 86 6.65 -8.94 -3.45
C ARG A 86 5.23 -8.38 -3.37
N TYR A 87 4.22 -9.19 -3.65
CA TYR A 87 2.85 -8.69 -3.79
C TYR A 87 2.30 -7.94 -2.56
N PHE A 88 2.65 -8.38 -1.35
CA PHE A 88 2.25 -7.68 -0.13
C PHE A 88 2.83 -6.26 0.00
N HIS A 89 3.93 -5.95 -0.69
CA HIS A 89 4.46 -4.60 -0.76
C HIS A 89 3.55 -3.68 -1.59
N ASP A 90 3.02 -4.17 -2.72
CA ASP A 90 2.02 -3.42 -3.49
C ASP A 90 0.72 -3.22 -2.70
N LEU A 91 0.32 -4.19 -1.86
CA LEU A 91 -0.83 -4.03 -0.95
C LEU A 91 -0.57 -2.98 0.13
N GLU A 92 0.63 -2.97 0.72
CA GLU A 92 1.02 -1.96 1.71
C GLU A 92 1.09 -0.57 1.04
N SER A 93 1.59 -0.46 -0.19
CA SER A 93 1.58 0.78 -0.96
C SER A 93 0.18 1.27 -1.31
N LEU A 94 -0.73 0.36 -1.68
CA LEU A 94 -2.14 0.69 -1.86
C LEU A 94 -2.77 1.21 -0.57
N PHE A 95 -2.46 0.59 0.58
CA PHE A 95 -2.94 1.05 1.87
C PHE A 95 -2.46 2.47 2.17
N TRP A 96 -1.17 2.76 1.98
CA TRP A 96 -0.64 4.12 2.16
C TRP A 96 -1.27 5.12 1.20
N LEU A 97 -1.59 4.72 -0.02
CA LEU A 97 -2.35 5.55 -0.96
C LEU A 97 -3.78 5.82 -0.48
N LEU A 98 -4.46 4.86 0.14
CA LEU A 98 -5.79 5.08 0.72
C LEU A 98 -5.74 6.08 1.89
N VAL A 99 -4.75 5.94 2.79
CA VAL A 99 -4.50 6.91 3.86
C VAL A 99 -4.23 8.29 3.27
N TRP A 100 -3.39 8.36 2.23
CA TRP A 100 -3.10 9.60 1.53
C TRP A 100 -4.34 10.25 0.92
N ALA A 101 -5.18 9.46 0.26
CA ALA A 101 -6.37 9.92 -0.43
C ALA A 101 -7.38 10.57 0.53
N VAL A 102 -7.64 9.95 1.70
CA VAL A 102 -8.61 10.48 2.66
C VAL A 102 -8.16 11.78 3.32
N LEU A 103 -6.86 12.04 3.35
CA LEU A 103 -6.27 13.26 3.91
C LEU A 103 -6.21 14.41 2.87
N HIS A 104 -5.93 14.08 1.61
CA HIS A 104 -5.52 15.09 0.63
C HIS A 104 -6.49 15.29 -0.53
N PHE A 105 -7.30 14.30 -0.91
CA PHE A 105 -8.13 14.40 -2.11
C PHE A 105 -9.54 14.88 -1.80
N ASP A 106 -9.80 16.16 -2.02
CA ASP A 106 -11.14 16.73 -1.97
C ASP A 106 -11.81 16.51 -3.34
N LEU A 107 -12.46 15.35 -3.49
CA LEU A 107 -13.09 14.93 -4.75
C LEU A 107 -14.32 15.77 -5.12
N GLU A 108 -14.96 16.39 -4.13
CA GLU A 108 -16.11 17.28 -4.33
C GLU A 108 -15.64 18.60 -4.96
N MET A 109 -14.63 19.24 -4.36
CA MET A 109 -14.03 20.47 -4.87
C MET A 109 -13.01 20.23 -5.99
N LYS A 110 -12.75 18.96 -6.34
CA LYS A 110 -11.78 18.51 -7.36
C LYS A 110 -10.38 19.08 -7.15
N ARG A 111 -9.89 19.09 -5.91
CA ARG A 111 -8.59 19.63 -5.56
C ARG A 111 -7.80 18.69 -4.66
N ARG A 112 -6.48 18.80 -4.71
CA ARG A 112 -5.56 18.23 -3.72
C ARG A 112 -5.28 19.29 -2.65
N ARG A 113 -5.46 18.96 -1.38
CA ARG A 113 -5.01 19.82 -0.27
C ARG A 113 -3.49 19.75 -0.13
N GLU A 114 -2.92 20.79 0.46
CA GLU A 114 -1.52 20.75 0.87
C GLU A 114 -1.28 19.64 1.88
N CYS A 115 -0.10 19.03 1.82
CA CYS A 115 0.28 17.97 2.73
C CYS A 115 0.42 18.52 4.15
N LEU A 116 -0.39 18.00 5.06
CA LEU A 116 -0.30 18.34 6.49
C LEU A 116 0.67 17.43 7.25
N LEU A 117 1.16 16.36 6.59
CA LEU A 117 2.06 15.36 7.16
C LEU A 117 3.47 15.55 6.61
N GLN A 118 4.11 16.67 6.95
CA GLN A 118 5.44 17.02 6.44
C GLN A 118 6.48 15.91 6.70
N ASP A 119 6.41 15.25 7.86
CA ASP A 119 7.29 14.13 8.24
C ASP A 119 7.11 12.90 7.33
N TRP A 120 5.95 12.76 6.68
CA TRP A 120 5.64 11.67 5.75
C TRP A 120 6.27 11.89 4.36
N GLU A 121 6.33 13.15 3.90
CA GLU A 121 6.99 13.53 2.64
C GLU A 121 8.49 13.85 2.79
N CYS A 122 9.02 13.77 4.02
CA CYS A 122 10.40 14.16 4.35
C CYS A 122 11.42 13.06 3.97
N GLU A 123 12.61 13.11 4.59
CA GLU A 123 13.64 12.09 4.43
C GLU A 123 13.10 10.69 4.77
N TRP A 124 13.60 9.71 4.03
CA TRP A 124 13.06 8.35 4.01
C TRP A 124 13.02 7.67 5.39
N GLN A 125 13.96 7.95 6.30
CA GLN A 125 13.92 7.42 7.67
C GLN A 125 12.76 8.01 8.48
N THR A 126 12.49 9.30 8.29
CA THR A 126 11.41 10.01 8.98
C THR A 126 10.05 9.46 8.54
N ALA A 127 9.88 9.25 7.23
CA ALA A 127 8.67 8.65 6.68
C ALA A 127 8.43 7.22 7.23
N VAL A 128 9.48 6.41 7.37
CA VAL A 128 9.41 5.08 8.00
C VAL A 128 8.92 5.18 9.45
N LEU A 129 9.57 6.00 10.26
CA LEU A 129 9.22 6.16 11.68
C LEU A 129 7.79 6.67 11.86
N TYR A 130 7.37 7.57 10.98
CA TYR A 130 6.02 8.12 11.00
C TYR A 130 4.96 7.06 10.68
N LYS A 131 5.20 6.23 9.65
CA LYS A 131 4.33 5.10 9.29
C LYS A 131 4.30 4.00 10.35
N GLU A 132 5.45 3.69 10.96
CA GLU A 132 5.52 2.77 12.10
C GLU A 132 4.74 3.32 13.29
N GLY A 133 4.87 4.61 13.58
CA GLY A 133 4.08 5.30 14.60
C GLY A 133 2.58 5.21 14.34
N PHE A 134 2.15 5.48 13.10
CA PHE A 134 0.74 5.33 12.70
C PHE A 134 0.22 3.90 12.92
N LEU A 135 1.02 2.87 12.62
CA LEU A 135 0.58 1.48 12.81
C LEU A 135 0.63 1.03 14.27
N THR A 136 1.51 1.56 15.12
CA THR A 136 1.80 0.99 16.45
C THR A 136 1.33 1.83 17.63
N ASN A 137 1.03 3.11 17.41
CA ASN A 137 0.63 4.04 18.45
C ASN A 137 -0.80 4.55 18.19
N ALA A 138 -1.73 4.17 19.07
CA ALA A 138 -3.14 4.55 18.97
C ALA A 138 -3.37 6.06 18.94
N ASP A 139 -2.61 6.84 19.71
CA ASP A 139 -2.72 8.31 19.70
C ASP A 139 -2.19 8.92 18.39
N ALA A 140 -1.15 8.34 17.80
CA ALA A 140 -0.68 8.76 16.48
C ALA A 140 -1.70 8.42 15.39
N GLN A 141 -2.24 7.20 15.42
CA GLN A 141 -3.27 6.73 14.50
C GLN A 141 -4.52 7.61 14.57
N ASN A 142 -5.07 7.82 15.78
CA ASN A 142 -6.25 8.66 16.00
C ASN A 142 -6.02 10.10 15.54
N ARG A 143 -4.85 10.69 15.84
CA ARG A 143 -4.52 12.04 15.37
C ARG A 143 -4.56 12.15 13.85
N ILE A 144 -3.99 11.17 13.14
CA ILE A 144 -3.95 11.17 11.67
C ILE A 144 -5.34 10.89 11.09
N MET A 145 -6.08 9.93 11.64
CA MET A 145 -7.45 9.64 11.20
C MET A 145 -8.38 10.84 11.38
N ASN A 146 -8.24 11.59 12.48
CA ASN A 146 -9.02 12.82 12.73
C ASN A 146 -8.66 13.99 11.81
N MET A 147 -7.60 13.87 10.99
CA MET A 147 -7.25 14.85 9.95
C MET A 147 -7.90 14.54 8.61
N ALA A 148 -8.56 13.38 8.47
CA ALA A 148 -9.27 13.01 7.26
C ALA A 148 -10.35 14.03 6.90
N LEU A 149 -10.65 14.14 5.61
CA LEU A 149 -11.74 14.99 5.14
C LEU A 149 -13.06 14.35 5.54
N GLU A 150 -13.98 15.17 6.08
CA GLU A 150 -15.32 14.78 6.53
C GLU A 150 -16.08 13.85 5.54
N PRO A 151 -16.00 14.03 4.20
CA PRO A 151 -16.65 13.11 3.26
C PRO A 151 -16.13 11.66 3.30
N TYR A 152 -15.03 11.39 4.01
CA TYR A 152 -14.39 10.07 4.11
C TYR A 152 -14.49 9.43 5.50
N ASP A 153 -15.25 9.99 6.45
CA ASP A 153 -15.37 9.41 7.80
C ASP A 153 -15.78 7.93 7.76
N ASP A 154 -16.80 7.61 6.95
CA ASP A 154 -17.25 6.23 6.71
C ASP A 154 -16.16 5.32 6.10
N LEU A 155 -15.22 5.89 5.33
CA LEU A 155 -14.13 5.15 4.72
C LEU A 155 -12.98 4.96 5.70
N VAL A 156 -12.73 5.94 6.57
CA VAL A 156 -11.76 5.83 7.67
C VAL A 156 -12.16 4.72 8.62
N GLU A 157 -13.43 4.70 9.05
CA GLU A 157 -13.95 3.69 9.97
C GLU A 157 -13.96 2.30 9.35
N ARG A 158 -14.46 2.16 8.11
CA ARG A 158 -14.65 0.82 7.52
C ARG A 158 -13.39 0.26 6.88
N TRP A 159 -12.48 1.10 6.39
CA TRP A 159 -11.32 0.64 5.62
C TRP A 159 -10.00 0.98 6.30
N ILE A 160 -9.76 2.26 6.62
CA ILE A 160 -8.43 2.69 7.07
C ILE A 160 -8.06 2.08 8.43
N GLY A 161 -8.96 2.15 9.41
CA GLY A 161 -8.75 1.54 10.73
C GLY A 161 -8.52 0.03 10.66
N PRO A 162 -9.47 -0.74 10.11
CA PRO A 162 -9.33 -2.19 10.00
C PRO A 162 -8.09 -2.65 9.23
N LEU A 163 -7.72 -1.95 8.14
CA LEU A 163 -6.50 -2.26 7.40
C LEU A 163 -5.25 -1.94 8.22
N ALA A 164 -5.22 -0.81 8.92
CA ALA A 164 -4.09 -0.46 9.79
C ALA A 164 -3.86 -1.55 10.85
N ASP A 165 -4.94 -2.04 11.47
CA ASP A 165 -4.88 -3.12 12.46
C ASP A 165 -4.41 -4.45 11.82
N MET A 166 -4.87 -4.76 10.61
CA MET A 166 -4.42 -5.92 9.85
C MET A 166 -2.90 -5.87 9.60
N PHE A 167 -2.39 -4.74 9.10
CA PHE A 167 -0.96 -4.56 8.83
C PHE A 167 -0.13 -4.57 10.12
N GLN A 168 -0.60 -3.94 11.20
CA GLN A 168 0.04 -3.98 12.50
C GLN A 168 0.15 -5.43 13.02
N ALA A 169 -0.96 -6.17 13.01
CA ALA A 169 -0.98 -7.56 13.47
C ALA A 169 -0.07 -8.46 12.63
N ALA A 170 -0.07 -8.30 11.31
CA ALA A 170 0.82 -9.03 10.40
C ALA A 170 2.30 -8.74 10.70
N ARG A 171 2.65 -7.46 10.92
CA ARG A 171 4.03 -7.05 11.27
C ARG A 171 4.47 -7.62 12.62
N LEU A 172 3.60 -7.58 13.63
CA LEU A 172 3.89 -8.13 14.96
C LEU A 172 4.16 -9.63 14.90
N LYS A 173 3.33 -10.40 14.18
CA LYS A 173 3.51 -11.84 13.99
C LYS A 173 4.79 -12.19 13.24
N SER A 174 5.18 -11.34 12.29
CA SER A 174 6.35 -11.57 11.43
C SER A 174 7.67 -11.15 12.08
N SER A 175 7.62 -10.42 13.20
CA SER A 175 8.80 -10.01 13.97
C SER A 175 9.22 -11.11 14.95
N VAL A 176 10.08 -12.03 14.49
CA VAL A 176 10.48 -13.23 15.22
C VAL A 176 11.86 -13.10 15.86
N ARG A 177 12.04 -13.67 17.06
CA ARG A 177 13.35 -13.78 17.70
C ARG A 177 13.98 -15.13 17.37
N VAL A 178 15.16 -15.12 16.75
CA VAL A 178 15.93 -16.34 16.47
C VAL A 178 17.06 -16.45 17.50
N GLY A 179 16.96 -17.43 18.40
CA GLY A 179 17.93 -17.64 19.47
C GLY A 179 18.06 -16.45 20.42
N LYS A 180 19.29 -16.10 20.79
CA LYS A 180 19.60 -14.94 21.67
C LYS A 180 19.75 -13.61 20.93
N GLY A 181 19.52 -13.58 19.61
CA GLY A 181 19.72 -12.40 18.77
C GLY A 181 18.61 -11.35 18.86
N PRO A 182 18.75 -10.23 18.13
CA PRO A 182 17.67 -9.27 17.92
C PRO A 182 16.50 -9.91 17.14
N LYS A 183 15.33 -9.26 17.16
CA LYS A 183 14.21 -9.68 16.31
C LYS A 183 14.58 -9.48 14.83
N VAL A 184 14.14 -10.40 13.99
CA VAL A 184 14.27 -10.35 12.53
C VAL A 184 12.88 -10.34 11.92
N PHE A 185 12.69 -9.58 10.86
CA PHE A 185 11.45 -9.56 10.11
C PHE A 185 11.40 -10.75 9.15
N ASN A 186 10.43 -11.65 9.34
CA ASN A 186 10.25 -12.82 8.51
C ASN A 186 9.24 -12.53 7.39
N HIS A 187 9.76 -12.23 6.19
CA HIS A 187 8.93 -11.91 5.04
C HIS A 187 8.01 -13.07 4.61
N GLU A 188 8.37 -14.34 4.84
CA GLU A 188 7.50 -15.49 4.52
C GLU A 188 6.29 -15.58 5.44
N MET A 189 6.47 -15.22 6.72
CA MET A 189 5.33 -15.10 7.63
C MET A 189 4.47 -13.90 7.27
N TYR A 190 5.08 -12.80 6.86
CA TYR A 190 4.35 -11.60 6.47
C TYR A 190 3.52 -11.83 5.21
N ALA A 191 4.07 -12.52 4.20
CA ALA A 191 3.36 -12.88 2.98
C ALA A 191 2.09 -13.70 3.24
N LYS A 192 2.10 -14.57 4.26
CA LYS A 192 0.92 -15.36 4.66
C LYS A 192 -0.14 -14.53 5.40
N GLU A 193 0.25 -13.40 5.97
CA GLU A 193 -0.63 -12.53 6.72
C GLU A 193 -1.18 -11.37 5.89
N VAL A 194 -0.47 -10.95 4.84
CA VAL A 194 -0.88 -9.87 3.93
C VAL A 194 -1.13 -10.44 2.54
N THR A 195 -2.33 -10.98 2.34
CA THR A 195 -2.81 -11.45 1.04
C THR A 195 -3.94 -10.57 0.52
N PHE A 196 -4.22 -10.62 -0.78
CA PHE A 196 -5.32 -9.86 -1.36
C PHE A 196 -6.66 -10.24 -0.72
N GLU A 197 -6.88 -11.54 -0.48
CA GLU A 197 -8.11 -12.05 0.11
C GLU A 197 -8.31 -11.55 1.54
N LYS A 198 -7.25 -11.55 2.35
CA LYS A 198 -7.29 -10.98 3.71
C LYS A 198 -7.54 -9.47 3.66
N PHE A 199 -6.87 -8.75 2.77
CA PHE A 199 -7.08 -7.32 2.57
C PHE A 199 -8.55 -7.01 2.26
N MET A 200 -9.14 -7.73 1.30
CA MET A 200 -10.54 -7.54 0.88
C MET A 200 -11.53 -7.98 1.96
N ALA A 201 -11.25 -9.07 2.68
CA ALA A 201 -12.06 -9.54 3.79
C ALA A 201 -12.08 -8.52 4.94
N THR A 202 -10.94 -7.90 5.25
CA THR A 202 -10.81 -6.87 6.30
C THR A 202 -11.69 -5.65 6.04
N ILE A 203 -11.86 -5.25 4.78
CA ILE A 203 -12.71 -4.10 4.40
C ILE A 203 -14.13 -4.50 3.98
N GLU A 204 -14.47 -5.79 4.07
CA GLU A 204 -15.75 -6.37 3.69
C GLU A 204 -16.19 -6.06 2.25
N VAL A 205 -15.23 -5.90 1.34
CA VAL A 205 -15.50 -5.62 -0.08
C VAL A 205 -15.34 -6.90 -0.88
N LYS A 206 -16.33 -7.21 -1.72
CA LYS A 206 -16.17 -8.22 -2.76
C LYS A 206 -15.59 -7.58 -4.01
N PRO A 207 -14.54 -8.16 -4.63
CA PRO A 207 -14.08 -7.72 -5.93
C PRO A 207 -15.21 -7.77 -6.96
N ARG A 208 -15.24 -6.83 -7.89
CA ARG A 208 -16.30 -6.85 -8.92
C ARG A 208 -16.02 -7.99 -9.89
N GLU A 209 -17.01 -8.86 -10.09
CA GLU A 209 -17.01 -9.77 -11.24
C GLU A 209 -17.09 -8.91 -12.52
N TRP A 210 -16.05 -8.97 -13.34
CA TRP A 210 -16.02 -8.21 -14.59
C TRP A 210 -16.82 -8.93 -15.67
N ALA A 211 -17.97 -8.39 -16.03
CA ALA A 211 -18.55 -8.66 -17.34
C ALA A 211 -17.86 -7.76 -18.37
N PRO A 212 -17.34 -8.28 -19.50
CA PRO A 212 -16.82 -7.43 -20.57
C PRO A 212 -17.90 -6.45 -21.02
N GLU A 213 -17.59 -5.15 -20.99
CA GLU A 213 -18.45 -4.13 -21.56
C GLU A 213 -18.66 -4.49 -23.04
N LYS A 214 -19.92 -4.72 -23.43
CA LYS A 214 -20.28 -4.86 -24.85
C LYS A 214 -19.89 -3.56 -25.53
N LYS A 215 -18.90 -3.63 -26.42
CA LYS A 215 -18.47 -2.53 -27.29
C LYS A 215 -19.63 -2.03 -28.15
#